data_AF-A0A7W8CTA9-F1
#
_entry.id   AF-A0A7W8CTA9-F1
#
_cell.length_a   1.000
_cell.length_b   1.000
_cell.length_c   1.000
_cell.angle_alpha   90.00
_cell.angle_beta   90.00
_cell.angle_gamma   90.00
#
_symmetry.space_group_name_H-M   'P 1'
#
loop_
_entity.id
_entity.type
_entity.pdbx_description
1 polymer ?
#
loop_
_entity_poly.entity_id
_entity_poly.type
_entity_poly.pdbx_seq_one_letter_code
_entity_poly.pdbx_strand_id
1 'polypeptide(L)'
;MEQRYSRQILFNPIGAEGQASIQQAVITIIGCGALGSAIAESMVRAGAGEIHLVDRDYVEFSNLQRQQLFTEEDAQAMTPKVVAAEKRLKAIRKDLQLHTYLENLDAALMETLIKKSTLVMDATDNFETRLLINDASVKYGVPWIYGACVGSSGAVFPFVPGEGSCFRCLVPVLPAVNETCDTVGIISPAVQVTAALQCAEAMKWLSGNKQAMRKKVHYFNLWDNTQYDIGIVRIKNPTCETCGENPKFPSLARNSEGLYAVLCGREAVQILPDPERSISLDDAEFAARRMGAEVKRTPYFVQMQALGFRMVFFGNGRMIIHGIRNIAEGRKIYHQLFG
;
A
#
# COMPACT_ATOMS: atom_id res chain seq x y z
N MET A 1 -7.86 -11.29 28.20
CA MET A 1 -7.60 -11.55 26.77
C MET A 1 -8.44 -12.73 26.25
N GLU A 2 -8.69 -13.77 27.06
CA GLU A 2 -9.38 -15.02 26.67
C GLU A 2 -10.78 -14.89 26.03
N GLN A 3 -11.54 -13.81 26.28
CA GLN A 3 -12.90 -13.71 25.71
C GLN A 3 -12.98 -13.11 24.30
N ARG A 4 -12.00 -12.27 23.91
CA ARG A 4 -12.11 -11.44 22.69
C ARG A 4 -12.18 -12.28 21.42
N TYR A 5 -11.35 -13.32 21.33
CA TYR A 5 -11.23 -14.17 20.16
C TYR A 5 -11.97 -15.51 20.31
N SER A 6 -12.84 -15.64 21.32
CA SER A 6 -13.56 -16.90 21.60
C SER A 6 -14.25 -17.49 20.38
N ARG A 7 -14.91 -16.67 19.55
CA ARG A 7 -15.57 -17.12 18.31
C ARG A 7 -14.59 -17.56 17.23
N GLN A 8 -13.43 -16.92 17.14
CA GLN A 8 -12.39 -17.28 16.18
C GLN A 8 -11.67 -18.57 16.60
N ILE A 9 -11.41 -18.74 17.90
CA ILE A 9 -10.81 -19.95 18.49
C ILE A 9 -11.71 -21.18 18.30
N LEU A 10 -13.04 -21.02 18.36
CA LEU A 10 -13.98 -22.12 18.13
C LEU A 10 -13.95 -22.66 16.69
N PHE A 11 -13.40 -21.92 15.73
CA PHE A 11 -13.22 -22.45 14.38
C PHE A 11 -12.00 -23.36 14.35
N ASN A 12 -12.24 -24.68 14.35
CA ASN A 12 -11.22 -25.72 14.50
C ASN A 12 -9.93 -25.52 13.67
N PRO A 13 -9.96 -25.09 12.39
CA PRO A 13 -8.73 -24.83 11.65
C PRO A 13 -7.83 -23.77 12.29
N ILE A 14 -8.40 -22.75 12.96
CA ILE A 14 -7.61 -21.76 13.70
C ILE A 14 -7.28 -22.29 15.09
N GLY A 15 -8.29 -22.68 15.87
CA GLY A 15 -8.08 -23.16 17.24
C GLY A 15 -7.36 -22.15 18.16
N ALA A 16 -6.95 -22.61 19.33
CA ALA A 16 -6.19 -21.78 20.28
C ALA A 16 -4.76 -21.49 19.78
N GLU A 17 -4.11 -22.49 19.18
CA GLU A 17 -2.74 -22.38 18.68
C GLU A 17 -2.64 -21.42 17.49
N GLY A 18 -3.51 -21.54 16.49
CA GLY A 18 -3.52 -20.64 15.36
C GLY A 18 -3.87 -19.21 15.76
N GLN A 19 -4.74 -19.02 16.76
CA GLN A 19 -4.99 -17.70 17.33
C GLN A 19 -3.74 -17.12 17.99
N ALA A 20 -3.01 -17.93 18.78
CA ALA A 20 -1.76 -17.50 19.41
C ALA A 20 -0.71 -17.10 18.36
N SER A 21 -0.59 -17.87 17.27
CA SER A 21 0.29 -17.53 16.14
C SER A 21 -0.12 -16.22 15.45
N ILE A 22 -1.41 -15.98 15.23
CA ILE A 22 -1.90 -14.69 14.71
C ILE A 22 -1.52 -13.55 15.67
N GLN A 23 -1.63 -13.75 16.98
CA GLN A 23 -1.27 -12.74 17.98
C GLN A 23 0.23 -12.46 18.09
N GLN A 24 1.09 -13.36 17.62
CA GLN A 24 2.54 -13.16 17.55
C GLN A 24 3.00 -12.65 16.18
N ALA A 25 2.09 -12.58 15.21
CA ALA A 25 2.42 -12.19 13.85
C ALA A 25 2.77 -10.70 13.72
N VAL A 26 3.80 -10.43 12.93
CA VAL A 26 4.17 -9.10 12.44
C VAL A 26 3.70 -8.99 10.99
N ILE A 27 2.72 -8.13 10.72
CA ILE A 27 2.15 -7.95 9.39
C ILE A 27 2.56 -6.59 8.83
N THR A 28 3.13 -6.58 7.63
CA THR A 28 3.41 -5.33 6.92
C THR A 28 2.35 -5.09 5.86
N ILE A 29 1.62 -3.99 5.96
CA ILE A 29 0.59 -3.57 5.01
C ILE A 29 1.14 -2.40 4.21
N ILE A 30 1.28 -2.59 2.90
CA ILE A 30 1.74 -1.53 1.99
C ILE A 30 0.54 -0.90 1.32
N GLY A 31 0.26 0.36 1.66
CA GLY A 31 -0.92 1.10 1.28
C GLY A 31 -1.97 1.08 2.39
N CYS A 32 -2.54 2.25 2.67
CA CYS A 32 -3.65 2.53 3.57
C CYS A 32 -4.82 3.18 2.81
N GLY A 33 -4.95 2.89 1.51
CA GLY A 33 -6.11 3.26 0.71
C GLY A 33 -7.32 2.35 0.94
N ALA A 34 -8.06 2.06 -0.13
CA ALA A 34 -9.29 1.26 -0.06
C ALA A 34 -9.05 -0.12 0.54
N LEU A 35 -8.19 -0.94 -0.08
CA LEU A 35 -7.85 -2.27 0.41
C LEU A 35 -7.16 -2.20 1.78
N GLY A 36 -6.17 -1.31 1.91
CA GLY A 36 -5.36 -1.19 3.12
C GLY A 36 -6.18 -0.87 4.36
N SER A 37 -7.18 0.01 4.22
CA SER A 37 -8.09 0.35 5.32
C SER A 37 -8.91 -0.85 5.81
N ALA A 38 -9.47 -1.64 4.88
CA ALA A 38 -10.26 -2.83 5.19
C ALA A 38 -9.39 -3.97 5.74
N ILE A 39 -8.20 -4.18 5.17
CA ILE A 39 -7.24 -5.19 5.62
C ILE A 39 -6.75 -4.88 7.04
N ALA A 40 -6.29 -3.65 7.28
CA ALA A 40 -5.75 -3.26 8.58
C ALA A 40 -6.81 -3.43 9.68
N GLU A 41 -8.04 -2.96 9.45
CA GLU A 41 -9.13 -3.16 10.41
C GLU A 41 -9.42 -4.64 10.65
N SER A 42 -9.51 -5.44 9.59
CA SER A 42 -9.80 -6.88 9.68
C SER A 42 -8.70 -7.63 10.45
N MET A 43 -7.42 -7.35 10.18
CA MET A 43 -6.31 -8.02 10.86
C MET A 43 -6.16 -7.59 12.32
N VAL A 44 -6.43 -6.32 12.65
CA VAL A 44 -6.50 -5.87 14.05
C VAL A 44 -7.61 -6.60 14.82
N ARG A 45 -8.78 -6.73 14.20
CA ARG A 45 -9.93 -7.45 14.77
C ARG A 45 -9.69 -8.96 14.86
N ALA A 46 -8.95 -9.55 13.93
CA ALA A 46 -8.53 -10.95 13.95
C ALA A 46 -7.45 -11.25 15.00
N GLY A 47 -6.80 -10.20 15.51
CA GLY A 47 -5.86 -10.30 16.63
C GLY A 47 -4.39 -10.26 16.26
N ALA A 48 -4.03 -9.78 15.06
CA ALA A 48 -2.63 -9.53 14.70
C ALA A 48 -1.91 -8.72 15.81
N GLY A 49 -0.74 -9.21 16.24
CA GLY A 49 0.01 -8.63 17.35
C GLY A 49 0.68 -7.32 17.01
N GLU A 50 1.31 -7.29 15.83
CA GLU A 50 2.07 -6.15 15.34
C GLU A 50 1.73 -5.86 13.87
N ILE A 51 1.50 -4.59 13.57
CA ILE A 51 1.22 -4.11 12.20
C ILE A 51 2.17 -2.96 11.87
N HIS A 52 2.85 -3.07 10.72
CA HIS A 52 3.53 -1.95 10.07
C HIS A 52 2.66 -1.46 8.91
N LEU A 53 2.26 -0.20 8.94
CA LEU A 53 1.37 0.40 7.96
C LEU A 53 2.09 1.52 7.22
N VAL A 54 2.28 1.34 5.91
CA VAL A 54 2.99 2.30 5.06
C VAL A 54 2.00 2.96 4.11
N ASP A 55 1.87 4.28 4.17
CA ASP A 55 1.17 5.05 3.16
C ASP A 55 1.70 6.48 3.15
N ARG A 56 1.73 7.09 1.97
CA ARG A 56 2.32 8.40 1.73
C ARG A 56 1.26 9.50 1.56
N ASP A 57 -0.01 9.15 1.48
CA ASP A 57 -1.11 10.05 1.14
C ASP A 57 -1.79 10.62 2.40
N TYR A 58 -2.64 11.60 2.15
CA TYR A 58 -3.59 12.17 3.10
C TYR A 58 -5.01 11.77 2.74
N VAL A 59 -5.93 11.94 3.69
CA VAL A 59 -7.35 11.66 3.48
C VAL A 59 -7.98 12.76 2.63
N GLU A 60 -8.73 12.38 1.60
CA GLU A 60 -9.53 13.26 0.75
C GLU A 60 -11.02 12.86 0.78
N PHE A 61 -11.95 13.79 0.54
CA PHE A 61 -13.39 13.47 0.54
C PHE A 61 -13.76 12.35 -0.46
N SER A 62 -13.12 12.33 -1.63
CA SER A 62 -13.30 11.27 -2.65
C SER A 62 -12.89 9.87 -2.18
N ASN A 63 -12.15 9.79 -1.07
CA ASN A 63 -11.71 8.54 -0.47
C ASN A 63 -12.82 7.90 0.38
N LEU A 64 -13.69 8.70 0.98
CA LEU A 64 -14.61 8.27 2.04
C LEU A 64 -15.64 7.25 1.57
N GLN A 65 -15.96 7.21 0.27
CA GLN A 65 -16.89 6.20 -0.28
C GLN A 65 -16.39 4.75 -0.15
N ARG A 66 -15.07 4.53 0.02
CA ARG A 66 -14.45 3.18 0.05
C ARG A 66 -13.35 2.95 1.09
N GLN A 67 -12.95 3.98 1.84
CA GLN A 67 -11.84 3.90 2.79
C GLN A 67 -12.38 4.02 4.22
N GLN A 68 -12.75 2.89 4.81
CA GLN A 68 -13.59 2.82 6.02
C GLN A 68 -12.92 3.30 7.31
N LEU A 69 -11.60 3.48 7.31
CA LEU A 69 -10.87 3.98 8.47
C LEU A 69 -11.00 5.49 8.65
N PHE A 70 -11.48 6.22 7.64
CA PHE A 70 -11.42 7.67 7.58
C PHE A 70 -12.79 8.33 7.69
N THR A 71 -12.80 9.58 8.16
CA THR A 71 -14.00 10.38 8.37
C THR A 71 -13.96 11.69 7.60
N GLU A 72 -15.09 12.41 7.54
CA GLU A 72 -15.13 13.77 6.99
C GLU A 72 -14.22 14.75 7.74
N GLU A 73 -14.08 14.59 9.06
CA GLU A 73 -13.14 15.38 9.87
C GLU A 73 -11.70 15.17 9.39
N ASP A 74 -11.31 13.91 9.15
CA ASP A 74 -9.97 13.59 8.63
C ASP A 74 -9.75 14.18 7.23
N ALA A 75 -10.76 14.15 6.36
CA ALA A 75 -10.69 14.74 5.03
C ALA A 75 -10.58 16.27 5.07
N GLN A 76 -11.35 16.93 5.94
CA GLN A 76 -11.31 18.38 6.11
C GLN A 76 -9.96 18.85 6.69
N ALA A 77 -9.43 18.10 7.65
CA ALA A 77 -8.10 18.33 8.22
C ALA A 77 -6.97 17.91 7.26
N MET A 78 -7.29 17.12 6.22
CA MET A 78 -6.32 16.42 5.37
C MET A 78 -5.31 15.64 6.20
N THR A 79 -5.81 14.91 7.21
CA THR A 79 -4.97 14.08 8.08
C THR A 79 -4.21 13.06 7.23
N PRO A 80 -2.91 12.83 7.46
CA PRO A 80 -2.20 11.72 6.81
C PRO A 80 -2.92 10.39 7.03
N LYS A 81 -3.05 9.56 5.99
CA LYS A 81 -3.84 8.32 6.06
C LYS A 81 -3.37 7.41 7.19
N VAL A 82 -2.06 7.25 7.35
CA VAL A 82 -1.50 6.40 8.41
C VAL A 82 -1.80 6.94 9.82
N VAL A 83 -1.87 8.27 10.00
CA VAL A 83 -2.22 8.91 11.29
C VAL A 83 -3.70 8.71 11.62
N ALA A 84 -4.59 8.93 10.65
CA ALA A 84 -6.02 8.68 10.81
C ALA A 84 -6.29 7.19 11.09
N ALA A 85 -5.60 6.30 10.37
CA ALA A 85 -5.66 4.86 10.59
C ALA A 85 -5.18 4.47 11.99
N GLU A 86 -4.07 5.03 12.48
CA GLU A 86 -3.59 4.76 13.83
C GLU A 86 -4.62 5.11 14.89
N LYS A 87 -5.19 6.32 14.84
CA LYS A 87 -6.26 6.76 15.76
C LYS A 87 -7.42 5.75 15.77
N ARG A 88 -7.87 5.34 14.58
CA ARG A 88 -9.00 4.40 14.43
C ARG A 88 -8.68 2.99 14.91
N LEU A 89 -7.53 2.44 14.52
CA LEU A 89 -7.12 1.07 14.85
C LEU A 89 -6.80 0.92 16.34
N LYS A 90 -6.18 1.92 16.97
CA LYS A 90 -5.95 1.94 18.43
C LYS A 90 -7.25 2.04 19.23
N ALA A 91 -8.28 2.68 18.69
CA ALA A 91 -9.62 2.66 19.28
C ALA A 91 -10.27 1.26 19.24
N ILE A 92 -9.95 0.44 18.24
CA ILE A 92 -10.38 -0.96 18.15
C ILE A 92 -9.60 -1.84 19.12
N ARG A 93 -8.26 -1.70 19.15
CA ARG A 93 -7.36 -2.52 19.97
C ARG A 93 -6.21 -1.68 20.54
N LYS A 94 -6.31 -1.33 21.82
CA LYS A 94 -5.30 -0.50 22.51
C LYS A 94 -3.93 -1.16 22.65
N ASP A 95 -3.90 -2.48 22.86
CA ASP A 95 -2.68 -3.29 23.05
C ASP A 95 -1.99 -3.71 21.75
N LEU A 96 -2.52 -3.31 20.58
CA LEU A 96 -1.89 -3.55 19.28
C LEU A 96 -0.52 -2.84 19.22
N GLN A 97 0.52 -3.51 18.77
CA GLN A 97 1.76 -2.84 18.36
C GLN A 97 1.56 -2.31 16.94
N LEU A 98 1.45 -0.99 16.77
CA LEU A 98 1.18 -0.37 15.47
C LEU A 98 2.30 0.61 15.17
N HIS A 99 2.94 0.43 14.02
CA HIS A 99 3.99 1.29 13.50
C HIS A 99 3.55 1.88 12.17
N THR A 100 3.45 3.19 12.11
CA THR A 100 3.02 3.92 10.91
C THR A 100 4.18 4.62 10.23
N TYR A 101 4.22 4.55 8.89
CA TYR A 101 5.24 5.17 8.06
C TYR A 101 4.57 6.09 7.05
N LEU A 102 4.72 7.41 7.24
CA LEU A 102 4.22 8.44 6.32
C LEU A 102 5.21 8.64 5.16
N GLU A 103 5.48 7.58 4.42
CA GLU A 103 6.57 7.54 3.45
C GLU A 103 6.17 6.78 2.19
N ASN A 104 6.81 7.10 1.08
CA ASN A 104 6.73 6.26 -0.11
C ASN A 104 7.55 4.99 0.15
N LEU A 105 7.03 3.83 -0.23
CA LEU A 105 7.82 2.60 -0.12
C LEU A 105 8.96 2.61 -1.14
N ASP A 106 10.19 2.61 -0.65
CA ASP A 106 11.40 2.40 -1.44
C ASP A 106 12.10 1.09 -1.03
N ALA A 107 13.22 0.80 -1.69
CA ALA A 107 13.97 -0.43 -1.43
C ALA A 107 14.49 -0.50 0.02
N ALA A 108 15.02 0.60 0.56
CA ALA A 108 15.60 0.63 1.89
C ALA A 108 14.55 0.39 2.99
N LEU A 109 13.39 1.05 2.87
CA LEU A 109 12.26 0.86 3.78
C LEU A 109 11.69 -0.55 3.62
N MET A 110 11.50 -1.05 2.39
CA MET A 110 11.03 -2.42 2.16
C MET A 110 11.96 -3.47 2.78
N GLU A 111 13.28 -3.34 2.60
CA GLU A 111 14.26 -4.26 3.22
C GLU A 111 14.22 -4.19 4.75
N THR A 112 14.01 -3.01 5.32
CA THR A 112 13.90 -2.84 6.78
C THR A 112 12.65 -3.50 7.34
N LEU A 113 11.52 -3.33 6.65
CA LEU A 113 10.24 -3.89 7.08
C LEU A 113 10.20 -5.40 6.91
N ILE A 114 10.58 -5.90 5.73
CA ILE A 114 10.38 -7.31 5.39
C ILE A 114 11.20 -8.27 6.26
N LYS A 115 12.37 -7.84 6.75
CA LYS A 115 13.20 -8.64 7.67
C LYS A 115 12.52 -8.91 9.01
N LYS A 116 11.49 -8.13 9.37
CA LYS A 116 10.69 -8.28 10.59
C LYS A 116 9.34 -8.95 10.32
N SER A 117 8.86 -8.88 9.08
CA SER A 117 7.52 -9.34 8.71
C SER A 117 7.40 -10.86 8.69
N THR A 118 6.29 -11.35 9.24
CA THR A 118 5.82 -12.73 9.04
C THR A 118 5.02 -12.88 7.74
N LEU A 119 4.43 -11.77 7.27
CA LEU A 119 3.58 -11.68 6.08
C LEU A 119 3.53 -10.24 5.57
N VAL A 120 3.52 -10.07 4.25
CA VAL A 120 3.25 -8.78 3.60
C VAL A 120 1.87 -8.79 2.94
N MET A 121 1.11 -7.71 3.10
CA MET A 121 -0.21 -7.51 2.48
C MET A 121 -0.10 -6.40 1.43
N ASP A 122 -0.50 -6.70 0.18
CA ASP A 122 -0.63 -5.69 -0.87
C ASP A 122 -1.91 -4.88 -0.71
N ALA A 123 -1.80 -3.57 -0.60
CA ALA A 123 -2.90 -2.66 -0.76
C ALA A 123 -2.54 -1.50 -1.71
N THR A 124 -1.59 -1.75 -2.60
CA THR A 124 -1.07 -0.77 -3.57
C THR A 124 -1.86 -0.79 -4.87
N ASP A 125 -1.80 0.33 -5.58
CA ASP A 125 -2.45 0.56 -6.86
C ASP A 125 -1.47 0.68 -8.03
N ASN A 126 -0.16 0.55 -7.78
CA ASN A 126 0.86 0.77 -8.78
C ASN A 126 1.79 -0.44 -8.94
N PHE A 127 2.18 -0.66 -10.19
CA PHE A 127 2.90 -1.83 -10.63
C PHE A 127 4.36 -1.88 -10.14
N GLU A 128 5.02 -0.73 -10.04
CA GLU A 128 6.42 -0.65 -9.59
C GLU A 128 6.58 -1.09 -8.13
N THR A 129 5.66 -0.66 -7.25
CA THR A 129 5.68 -1.07 -5.84
C THR A 129 5.43 -2.57 -5.70
N ARG A 130 4.56 -3.15 -6.54
CA ARG A 130 4.33 -4.60 -6.55
C ARG A 130 5.56 -5.39 -6.97
N LEU A 131 6.33 -4.90 -7.95
CA LEU A 131 7.61 -5.51 -8.32
C LEU A 131 8.66 -5.40 -7.20
N LEU A 132 8.68 -4.29 -6.48
CA LEU A 132 9.54 -4.10 -5.30
C LEU A 132 9.17 -5.10 -4.18
N ILE A 133 7.89 -5.20 -3.82
CA ILE A 133 7.40 -6.16 -2.82
C ILE A 133 7.72 -7.60 -3.26
N ASN A 134 7.51 -7.92 -4.53
CA ASN A 134 7.82 -9.23 -5.09
C ASN A 134 9.30 -9.59 -4.95
N ASP A 135 10.20 -8.67 -5.31
CA ASP A 135 11.64 -8.89 -5.21
C ASP A 135 12.08 -9.09 -3.75
N ALA A 136 11.56 -8.27 -2.84
CA ALA A 136 11.82 -8.42 -1.41
C ALA A 136 11.28 -9.75 -0.87
N SER A 137 10.02 -10.09 -1.20
CA SER A 137 9.35 -11.33 -0.77
C SER A 137 10.16 -12.55 -1.14
N VAL A 138 10.62 -12.64 -2.38
CA VAL A 138 11.43 -13.78 -2.84
C VAL A 138 12.82 -13.77 -2.21
N LYS A 139 13.49 -12.61 -2.09
CA LYS A 139 14.83 -12.50 -1.50
C LYS A 139 14.85 -12.94 -0.02
N TYR A 140 13.83 -12.57 0.74
CA TYR A 140 13.79 -12.79 2.20
C TYR A 140 12.91 -13.97 2.63
N GLY A 141 12.26 -14.66 1.69
CA GLY A 141 11.42 -15.82 1.99
C GLY A 141 10.14 -15.50 2.75
N VAL A 142 9.67 -14.24 2.70
CA VAL A 142 8.44 -13.79 3.38
C VAL A 142 7.30 -13.78 2.37
N PRO A 143 6.17 -14.46 2.62
CA PRO A 143 5.06 -14.46 1.68
C PRO A 143 4.36 -13.11 1.58
N TRP A 144 3.71 -12.94 0.45
CA TRP A 144 3.04 -11.72 0.07
C TRP A 144 1.65 -12.03 -0.48
N ILE A 145 0.62 -11.42 0.11
CA ILE A 145 -0.76 -11.58 -0.34
C ILE A 145 -1.12 -10.43 -1.28
N TYR A 146 -1.07 -10.71 -2.58
CA TYR A 146 -1.45 -9.79 -3.64
C TYR A 146 -2.97 -9.56 -3.64
N GLY A 147 -3.34 -8.30 -3.84
CA GLY A 147 -4.71 -7.83 -4.01
C GLY A 147 -4.77 -6.65 -4.96
N ALA A 148 -5.71 -6.68 -5.88
CA ALA A 148 -5.99 -5.57 -6.78
C ALA A 148 -7.49 -5.46 -7.01
N CYS A 149 -7.99 -4.25 -7.23
CA CYS A 149 -9.39 -4.00 -7.54
C CYS A 149 -9.54 -2.74 -8.40
N VAL A 150 -10.48 -2.79 -9.34
CA VAL A 150 -10.85 -1.68 -10.24
C VAL A 150 -12.29 -1.88 -10.69
N GLY A 151 -13.08 -0.81 -10.79
CA GLY A 151 -14.50 -0.89 -11.11
C GLY A 151 -15.24 -1.77 -10.09
N SER A 152 -15.84 -2.86 -10.58
CA SER A 152 -16.51 -3.91 -9.81
C SER A 152 -15.71 -5.21 -9.69
N SER A 153 -14.47 -5.21 -10.17
CA SER A 153 -13.62 -6.40 -10.28
C SER A 153 -12.50 -6.41 -9.24
N GLY A 154 -12.04 -7.62 -8.90
CA GLY A 154 -10.93 -7.82 -8.00
C GLY A 154 -10.12 -9.07 -8.33
N ALA A 155 -8.87 -9.08 -7.90
CA ALA A 155 -7.97 -10.22 -8.03
C ALA A 155 -7.17 -10.44 -6.74
N VAL A 156 -7.05 -11.70 -6.30
CA VAL A 156 -6.30 -12.08 -5.10
C VAL A 156 -5.43 -13.31 -5.35
N PHE A 157 -4.19 -13.26 -4.88
CA PHE A 157 -3.30 -14.42 -4.93
C PHE A 157 -2.21 -14.37 -3.84
N PRO A 158 -1.99 -15.47 -3.08
CA PRO A 158 -0.86 -15.56 -2.18
C PRO A 158 0.42 -15.98 -2.92
N PHE A 159 1.38 -15.06 -3.05
CA PHE A 159 2.73 -15.40 -3.49
C PHE A 159 3.54 -15.95 -2.31
N VAL A 160 3.83 -17.24 -2.36
CA VAL A 160 4.69 -17.92 -1.37
C VAL A 160 6.04 -18.24 -2.04
N PRO A 161 7.16 -17.66 -1.57
CA PRO A 161 8.49 -17.92 -2.11
C PRO A 161 8.79 -19.43 -2.19
N GLY A 162 9.27 -19.89 -3.35
CA GLY A 162 9.61 -21.29 -3.59
C GLY A 162 8.45 -22.19 -4.03
N GLU A 163 7.18 -21.78 -3.86
CA GLU A 163 6.02 -22.63 -4.19
C GLU A 163 5.44 -22.41 -5.60
N GLY A 164 6.06 -21.59 -6.45
CA GLY A 164 5.57 -21.32 -7.80
C GLY A 164 6.27 -20.20 -8.55
N SER A 165 5.52 -19.60 -9.46
CA SER A 165 5.90 -18.37 -10.17
C SER A 165 5.81 -17.16 -9.25
N CYS A 166 6.78 -16.25 -9.36
CA CYS A 166 6.69 -14.93 -8.73
C CYS A 166 5.86 -13.98 -9.60
N PHE A 167 5.47 -12.83 -9.06
CA PHE A 167 4.68 -11.85 -9.81
C PHE A 167 5.39 -11.39 -11.09
N ARG A 168 6.72 -11.22 -11.07
CA ARG A 168 7.51 -10.87 -12.27
C ARG A 168 7.37 -11.88 -13.41
N CYS A 169 7.18 -13.17 -13.12
CA CYS A 169 6.91 -14.17 -14.16
C CYS A 169 5.55 -13.97 -14.85
N LEU A 170 4.59 -13.34 -14.16
CA LEU A 170 3.23 -13.15 -14.65
C LEU A 170 3.05 -11.87 -15.43
N VAL A 171 3.89 -10.86 -15.18
CA VAL A 171 3.83 -9.55 -15.85
C VAL A 171 3.63 -9.65 -17.36
N PRO A 172 4.38 -10.48 -18.11
CA PRO A 172 4.25 -10.52 -19.57
C PRO A 172 2.93 -11.12 -20.06
N VAL A 173 2.21 -11.83 -19.18
CA VAL A 173 0.98 -12.57 -19.49
C VAL A 173 -0.26 -11.96 -18.85
N LEU A 174 -0.09 -11.04 -17.90
CA LEU A 174 -1.19 -10.24 -17.39
C LEU A 174 -1.62 -9.27 -18.50
N PRO A 175 -2.93 -9.20 -18.84
CA PRO A 175 -3.42 -8.14 -19.72
C PRO A 175 -2.97 -6.80 -19.13
N ALA A 176 -2.51 -5.87 -19.97
CA ALA A 176 -1.95 -4.60 -19.50
C ALA A 176 -2.91 -3.93 -18.51
N VAL A 177 -2.62 -4.06 -17.22
CA VAL A 177 -3.41 -3.48 -16.13
C VAL A 177 -3.05 -2.00 -16.04
N ASN A 178 -3.37 -1.27 -17.10
CA ASN A 178 -3.14 0.17 -17.19
C ASN A 178 -4.35 0.96 -16.65
N GLU A 179 -5.40 0.26 -16.21
CA GLU A 179 -6.61 0.86 -15.65
C GLU A 179 -6.46 1.05 -14.13
N THR A 180 -6.60 2.28 -13.67
CA THR A 180 -6.56 2.63 -12.24
C THR A 180 -7.96 2.96 -11.71
N CYS A 181 -8.12 2.92 -10.39
CA CYS A 181 -9.35 3.35 -9.71
C CYS A 181 -9.76 4.78 -10.09
N ASP A 182 -8.80 5.65 -10.39
CA ASP A 182 -9.07 7.06 -10.69
C ASP A 182 -9.48 7.26 -12.17
N THR A 183 -9.16 6.31 -13.06
CA THR A 183 -9.55 6.37 -14.49
C THR A 183 -10.83 5.62 -14.82
N VAL A 184 -11.09 4.49 -14.14
CA VAL A 184 -12.27 3.63 -14.39
C VAL A 184 -13.34 3.78 -13.30
N GLY A 185 -12.97 4.32 -12.13
CA GLY A 185 -13.80 4.29 -10.94
C GLY A 185 -13.68 2.96 -10.17
N ILE A 186 -14.25 2.92 -8.98
CA ILE A 186 -14.28 1.71 -8.14
C ILE A 186 -15.42 1.77 -7.12
N ILE A 187 -16.10 0.63 -6.93
CA ILE A 187 -17.17 0.49 -5.94
C ILE A 187 -16.66 -0.17 -4.65
N SER A 188 -17.16 0.30 -3.51
CA SER A 188 -16.79 -0.20 -2.18
C SER A 188 -16.94 -1.74 -2.01
N PRO A 189 -17.99 -2.41 -2.52
CA PRO A 189 -18.11 -3.87 -2.41
C PRO A 189 -16.95 -4.65 -3.03
N ALA A 190 -16.39 -4.19 -4.17
CA ALA A 190 -15.25 -4.85 -4.80
C ALA A 190 -13.99 -4.78 -3.93
N VAL A 191 -13.83 -3.68 -3.19
CA VAL A 191 -12.77 -3.49 -2.20
C VAL A 191 -12.96 -4.48 -1.05
N GLN A 192 -14.17 -4.55 -0.49
CA GLN A 192 -14.47 -5.41 0.67
C GLN A 192 -14.30 -6.90 0.36
N VAL A 193 -14.77 -7.36 -0.80
CA VAL A 193 -14.59 -8.76 -1.23
C VAL A 193 -13.11 -9.07 -1.43
N THR A 194 -12.36 -8.20 -2.10
CA THR A 194 -10.90 -8.37 -2.29
C THR A 194 -10.18 -8.43 -0.93
N ALA A 195 -10.46 -7.47 -0.04
CA ALA A 195 -9.84 -7.42 1.28
C ALA A 195 -10.18 -8.64 2.15
N ALA A 196 -11.43 -9.10 2.14
CA ALA A 196 -11.85 -10.30 2.86
C ALA A 196 -11.11 -11.55 2.36
N LEU A 197 -10.97 -11.69 1.05
CA LEU A 197 -10.21 -12.77 0.43
C LEU A 197 -8.72 -12.70 0.79
N GLN A 198 -8.11 -11.50 0.77
CA GLN A 198 -6.72 -11.32 1.20
C GLN A 198 -6.52 -11.69 2.68
N CYS A 199 -7.41 -11.21 3.56
CA CYS A 199 -7.35 -11.51 4.99
C CYS A 199 -7.56 -13.00 5.28
N ALA A 200 -8.42 -13.68 4.51
CA ALA A 200 -8.59 -15.12 4.64
C ALA A 200 -7.28 -15.88 4.31
N GLU A 201 -6.57 -15.51 3.25
CA GLU A 201 -5.27 -16.10 2.92
C GLU A 201 -4.20 -15.77 3.97
N ALA A 202 -4.20 -14.55 4.50
CA ALA A 202 -3.34 -14.15 5.61
C ALA A 202 -3.58 -15.01 6.85
N MET A 203 -4.83 -15.16 7.27
CA MET A 203 -5.19 -15.97 8.44
C MET A 203 -4.82 -17.44 8.23
N LYS A 204 -4.99 -18.01 7.03
CA LYS A 204 -4.52 -19.38 6.73
C LYS A 204 -3.02 -19.51 6.90
N TRP A 205 -2.23 -18.56 6.37
CA TRP A 205 -0.78 -18.57 6.54
C TRP A 205 -0.37 -18.49 8.01
N LEU A 206 -0.91 -17.50 8.72
CA LEU A 206 -0.54 -17.19 10.11
C LEU A 206 -0.99 -18.26 11.11
N SER A 207 -2.10 -18.95 10.85
CA SER A 207 -2.58 -20.06 11.68
C SER A 207 -1.93 -21.41 11.36
N GLY A 208 -1.03 -21.46 10.36
CA GLY A 208 -0.36 -22.70 9.95
C GLY A 208 -1.11 -23.56 8.93
N ASN A 209 -2.28 -23.12 8.45
CA ASN A 209 -3.13 -23.82 7.47
C ASN A 209 -2.69 -23.61 6.00
N LYS A 210 -1.39 -23.72 5.73
CA LYS A 210 -0.77 -23.38 4.43
C LYS A 210 -1.31 -24.22 3.26
N GLN A 211 -1.71 -25.46 3.52
CA GLN A 211 -2.33 -26.37 2.55
C GLN A 211 -3.69 -25.89 2.04
N ALA A 212 -4.40 -25.07 2.82
CA ALA A 212 -5.71 -24.52 2.44
C ALA A 212 -5.61 -23.20 1.65
N MET A 213 -4.38 -22.70 1.43
CA MET A 213 -4.17 -21.48 0.67
C MET A 213 -4.43 -21.69 -0.82
N ARG A 214 -4.90 -20.63 -1.49
CA ARG A 214 -5.18 -20.63 -2.92
C ARG A 214 -3.91 -20.95 -3.72
N LYS A 215 -4.07 -21.79 -4.74
CA LYS A 215 -3.00 -22.15 -5.71
C LYS A 215 -3.25 -21.60 -7.11
N LYS A 216 -4.31 -20.81 -7.28
CA LYS A 216 -4.72 -20.14 -8.52
C LYS A 216 -5.05 -18.69 -8.22
N VAL A 217 -4.81 -17.78 -9.16
CA VAL A 217 -5.27 -16.39 -9.03
C VAL A 217 -6.78 -16.41 -9.06
N HIS A 218 -7.39 -15.90 -8.02
CA HIS A 218 -8.83 -15.73 -7.96
C HIS A 218 -9.17 -14.36 -8.54
N TYR A 219 -9.96 -14.34 -9.61
CA TYR A 219 -10.53 -13.13 -10.18
C TYR A 219 -12.04 -13.17 -10.04
N PHE A 220 -12.66 -12.02 -9.77
CA PHE A 220 -14.11 -11.87 -9.79
C PHE A 220 -14.52 -10.52 -10.40
N ASN A 221 -15.76 -10.44 -10.86
CA ASN A 221 -16.45 -9.20 -11.15
C ASN A 221 -17.86 -9.26 -10.54
N LEU A 222 -18.17 -8.30 -9.69
CA LEU A 222 -19.44 -8.27 -8.95
C LEU A 222 -20.61 -7.74 -9.77
N TRP A 223 -20.35 -6.98 -10.83
CA TRP A 223 -21.41 -6.40 -11.65
C TRP A 223 -22.03 -7.43 -12.59
N ASP A 224 -21.20 -8.31 -13.16
CA ASP A 224 -21.63 -9.42 -14.01
C ASP A 224 -21.82 -10.73 -13.23
N ASN A 225 -21.45 -10.77 -11.94
CA ASN A 225 -21.47 -11.94 -11.07
C ASN A 225 -20.56 -13.09 -11.57
N THR A 226 -19.43 -12.77 -12.20
CA THR A 226 -18.48 -13.76 -12.71
C THR A 226 -17.31 -13.99 -11.75
N GLN A 227 -16.77 -15.21 -11.76
CA GLN A 227 -15.58 -15.58 -11.01
C GLN A 227 -14.76 -16.66 -11.74
N TYR A 228 -13.44 -16.53 -11.70
CA TYR A 228 -12.50 -17.43 -12.36
C TYR A 228 -11.30 -17.71 -11.46
N ASP A 229 -10.86 -18.97 -11.42
CA ASP A 229 -9.60 -19.35 -10.79
C ASP A 229 -8.59 -19.73 -11.89
N ILE A 230 -7.58 -18.89 -12.06
CA ILE A 230 -6.60 -18.98 -13.16
C ILE A 230 -5.31 -19.62 -12.65
N GLY A 231 -4.91 -20.72 -13.29
CA GLY A 231 -3.69 -21.46 -12.93
C GLY A 231 -2.43 -20.77 -13.44
N ILE A 232 -1.66 -20.18 -12.53
CA ILE A 232 -0.44 -19.41 -12.87
C ILE A 232 0.86 -20.06 -12.40
N VAL A 233 0.79 -21.06 -11.51
CA VAL A 233 1.96 -21.64 -10.83
C VAL A 233 2.95 -22.28 -11.81
N ARG A 234 2.45 -22.81 -12.94
CA ARG A 234 3.27 -23.43 -13.99
C ARG A 234 3.92 -22.42 -14.93
N ILE A 235 3.55 -21.14 -14.84
CA ILE A 235 4.12 -20.05 -15.63
C ILE A 235 5.38 -19.53 -14.91
N LYS A 236 6.33 -20.41 -14.62
CA LYS A 236 7.61 -20.06 -14.01
C LYS A 236 8.65 -19.91 -15.12
N ASN A 237 9.24 -18.73 -15.23
CA ASN A 237 10.35 -18.51 -16.15
C ASN A 237 11.69 -18.88 -15.46
N PRO A 238 12.46 -19.87 -15.95
CA PRO A 238 13.75 -20.25 -15.37
C PRO A 238 14.78 -19.10 -15.35
N THR A 239 14.70 -18.16 -16.29
CA THR A 239 15.60 -16.99 -16.39
C THR A 239 15.03 -15.75 -15.72
N CYS A 240 13.97 -15.88 -14.90
CA CYS A 240 13.38 -14.76 -14.18
C CYS A 240 14.42 -14.08 -13.26
N GLU A 241 14.56 -12.76 -13.38
CA GLU A 241 15.50 -11.96 -12.59
C GLU A 241 15.15 -11.90 -11.08
N THR A 242 13.99 -12.44 -10.67
CA THR A 242 13.58 -12.50 -9.26
C THR A 242 13.60 -13.91 -8.69
N CYS A 243 13.00 -14.89 -9.37
CA CYS A 243 12.83 -16.26 -8.84
C CYS A 243 13.45 -17.36 -9.71
N GLY A 244 14.25 -16.97 -10.71
CA GLY A 244 15.01 -17.88 -11.55
C GLY A 244 16.26 -18.42 -10.84
N GLU A 245 17.12 -19.11 -11.59
CA GLU A 245 18.31 -19.77 -11.04
C GLU A 245 19.36 -18.79 -10.50
N ASN A 246 19.42 -17.58 -11.08
CA ASN A 246 20.37 -16.52 -10.72
C ASN A 246 19.62 -15.20 -10.45
N PRO A 247 18.96 -15.05 -9.29
CA PRO A 247 18.13 -13.89 -9.00
C PRO A 247 18.97 -12.62 -8.76
N LYS A 248 18.57 -11.51 -9.37
CA LYS A 248 19.20 -10.19 -9.28
C LYS A 248 18.38 -9.16 -8.50
N PHE A 249 17.09 -9.41 -8.30
CA PHE A 249 16.17 -8.53 -7.57
C PHE A 249 16.19 -7.06 -8.05
N PRO A 250 15.96 -6.81 -9.36
CA PRO A 250 16.23 -5.51 -9.97
C PRO A 250 15.42 -4.34 -9.37
N SER A 251 14.20 -4.58 -8.87
CA SER A 251 13.39 -3.54 -8.24
C SER A 251 13.87 -3.22 -6.82
N LEU A 252 14.54 -4.16 -6.15
CA LEU A 252 15.14 -3.96 -4.83
C LEU A 252 16.58 -3.42 -4.90
N ALA A 253 17.31 -3.76 -5.98
CA ALA A 253 18.66 -3.29 -6.24
C ALA A 253 18.71 -1.88 -6.87
N ARG A 254 17.56 -1.33 -7.25
CA ARG A 254 17.48 0.02 -7.80
C ARG A 254 17.86 1.02 -6.71
N ASN A 255 19.00 1.70 -6.87
CA ASN A 255 19.24 2.93 -6.14
C ASN A 255 18.11 3.91 -6.49
N SER A 256 17.70 4.72 -5.52
CA SER A 256 16.60 5.69 -5.57
C SER A 256 16.84 6.84 -6.56
N GLU A 257 17.31 6.58 -7.78
CA GLU A 257 17.66 7.59 -8.79
C GLU A 257 16.43 8.23 -9.46
N GLY A 258 15.22 7.88 -9.05
CA GLY A 258 14.00 8.55 -9.47
C GLY A 258 13.58 9.65 -8.50
N LEU A 259 14.23 10.83 -8.55
CA LEU A 259 13.84 12.04 -7.79
C LEU A 259 12.39 12.52 -8.07
N TYR A 260 11.68 11.88 -9.01
CA TYR A 260 10.39 12.31 -9.52
C TYR A 260 9.56 11.09 -9.93
N ALA A 261 8.28 11.09 -9.57
CA ALA A 261 7.32 10.06 -9.98
C ALA A 261 6.00 10.70 -10.41
N VAL A 262 5.45 10.26 -11.53
CA VAL A 262 4.06 10.59 -11.91
C VAL A 262 3.12 9.73 -11.05
N LEU A 263 2.16 10.35 -10.39
CA LEU A 263 1.15 9.61 -9.63
C LEU A 263 0.12 9.05 -10.60
N CYS A 264 0.17 7.74 -10.89
CA CYS A 264 -0.78 7.09 -11.80
C CYS A 264 -2.23 7.41 -11.39
N GLY A 265 -3.06 7.82 -12.34
CA GLY A 265 -4.49 8.10 -12.12
C GLY A 265 -4.80 9.49 -11.57
N ARG A 266 -3.82 10.19 -10.97
CA ARG A 266 -3.95 11.58 -10.54
C ARG A 266 -3.19 12.43 -11.55
N GLU A 267 -3.77 13.51 -12.06
CA GLU A 267 -2.99 14.49 -12.84
C GLU A 267 -2.02 15.22 -11.91
N ALA A 268 -1.01 14.52 -11.39
CA ALA A 268 -0.09 15.05 -10.40
C ALA A 268 1.31 14.44 -10.53
N VAL A 269 2.31 15.27 -10.26
CA VAL A 269 3.72 14.87 -10.19
C VAL A 269 4.19 14.98 -8.75
N GLN A 270 4.83 13.92 -8.26
CA GLN A 270 5.53 13.92 -6.99
C GLN A 270 7.01 14.19 -7.21
N ILE A 271 7.54 15.08 -6.39
CA ILE A 271 8.95 15.48 -6.31
C ILE A 271 9.48 14.98 -4.96
N LEU A 272 10.56 14.22 -5.02
CA LEU A 272 11.28 13.78 -3.82
C LEU A 272 12.34 14.83 -3.45
N PRO A 273 12.67 14.96 -2.15
CA PRO A 273 13.68 15.91 -1.70
C PRO A 273 15.04 15.62 -2.33
N ASP A 274 15.80 16.70 -2.57
CA ASP A 274 17.22 16.59 -2.86
C ASP A 274 17.96 16.20 -1.57
N PRO A 275 18.70 15.07 -1.54
CA PRO A 275 19.45 14.65 -0.35
C PRO A 275 20.45 15.69 0.16
N GLU A 276 20.96 16.55 -0.72
CA GLU A 276 21.95 17.58 -0.37
C GLU A 276 21.30 18.89 0.09
N ARG A 277 19.96 19.01 -0.02
CA ARG A 277 19.24 20.24 0.30
C ARG A 277 17.94 19.95 1.05
N SER A 278 18.01 20.04 2.38
CA SER A 278 16.83 19.95 3.24
C SER A 278 16.01 21.25 3.21
N ILE A 279 14.74 21.14 2.83
CA ILE A 279 13.76 22.24 2.88
C ILE A 279 12.77 21.92 4.00
N SER A 280 12.69 22.78 5.00
CA SER A 280 11.75 22.63 6.09
C SER A 280 10.34 23.08 5.69
N LEU A 281 9.37 22.77 6.53
CA LEU A 281 8.01 23.26 6.33
C LEU A 281 7.91 24.78 6.47
N ASP A 282 8.76 25.40 7.29
CA ASP A 282 8.78 26.85 7.47
C ASP A 282 9.35 27.53 6.22
N ASP A 283 10.37 26.93 5.58
CA ASP A 283 10.90 27.37 4.29
C ASP A 283 9.83 27.28 3.20
N ALA A 284 9.05 26.19 3.18
CA ALA A 284 7.95 25.99 2.24
C ALA A 284 6.81 27.00 2.41
N GLU A 285 6.43 27.29 3.66
CA GLU A 285 5.44 28.32 3.95
C GLU A 285 5.95 29.72 3.58
N PHE A 286 7.20 30.03 3.88
CA PHE A 286 7.82 31.31 3.53
C PHE A 286 7.87 31.52 2.01
N ALA A 287 8.34 30.51 1.26
CA ALA A 287 8.38 30.55 -0.20
C ALA A 287 6.98 30.77 -0.80
N ALA A 288 5.97 30.03 -0.31
CA ALA A 288 4.60 30.17 -0.77
C ALA A 288 4.03 31.58 -0.51
N ARG A 289 4.21 32.11 0.71
CA ARG A 289 3.73 33.45 1.08
C ARG A 289 4.42 34.55 0.27
N ARG A 290 5.71 34.40 -0.03
CA ARG A 290 6.46 35.34 -0.89
C ARG A 290 5.87 35.42 -2.31
N MET A 291 5.26 34.35 -2.79
CA MET A 291 4.58 34.31 -4.09
C MET A 291 3.12 34.78 -4.04
N GLY A 292 2.64 35.26 -2.88
CA GLY A 292 1.24 35.67 -2.70
C GLY A 292 0.26 34.50 -2.68
N ALA A 293 0.73 33.27 -2.44
CA ALA A 293 -0.12 32.10 -2.37
C ALA A 293 -0.94 32.07 -1.09
N GLU A 294 -2.18 31.56 -1.18
CA GLU A 294 -2.91 31.12 0.00
C GLU A 294 -2.28 29.82 0.53
N VAL A 295 -2.04 29.77 1.84
CA VAL A 295 -1.32 28.67 2.50
C VAL A 295 -2.16 28.08 3.62
N LYS A 296 -2.29 26.75 3.60
CA LYS A 296 -2.84 25.96 4.72
C LYS A 296 -1.73 25.11 5.33
N ARG A 297 -1.37 25.43 6.56
CA ARG A 297 -0.33 24.75 7.35
C ARG A 297 -0.95 23.67 8.24
N THR A 298 -0.35 22.50 8.29
CA THR A 298 -0.61 21.44 9.29
C THR A 298 0.71 21.01 9.95
N PRO A 299 0.73 20.24 11.04
CA PRO A 299 1.98 19.72 11.58
C PRO A 299 2.80 18.86 10.59
N TYR A 300 2.17 18.31 9.55
CA TYR A 300 2.77 17.34 8.64
C TYR A 300 3.14 17.90 7.27
N PHE A 301 2.46 18.95 6.80
CA PHE A 301 2.67 19.53 5.48
C PHE A 301 2.26 21.02 5.39
N VAL A 302 2.62 21.64 4.28
CA VAL A 302 2.16 22.96 3.80
C VAL A 302 1.41 22.74 2.49
N GLN A 303 0.10 23.03 2.46
CA GLN A 303 -0.61 23.16 1.19
C GLN A 303 -0.54 24.61 0.73
N MET A 304 -0.27 24.82 -0.56
CA MET A 304 -0.21 26.14 -1.18
C MET A 304 -0.88 26.14 -2.55
N GLN A 305 -1.47 27.28 -2.92
CA GLN A 305 -1.92 27.56 -4.29
C GLN A 305 -0.99 28.61 -4.90
N ALA A 306 0.04 28.17 -5.64
CA ALA A 306 1.01 29.06 -6.27
C ALA A 306 1.21 28.69 -7.74
N LEU A 307 1.62 29.66 -8.57
CA LEU A 307 1.90 29.42 -9.99
C LEU A 307 0.72 28.79 -10.78
N GLY A 308 -0.51 28.94 -10.30
CA GLY A 308 -1.71 28.31 -10.88
C GLY A 308 -1.93 26.85 -10.47
N PHE A 309 -1.07 26.27 -9.65
CA PHE A 309 -1.15 24.86 -9.24
C PHE A 309 -1.43 24.72 -7.75
N ARG A 310 -2.20 23.69 -7.41
CA ARG A 310 -2.35 23.23 -6.03
C ARG A 310 -1.16 22.34 -5.70
N MET A 311 -0.45 22.65 -4.62
CA MET A 311 0.73 21.92 -4.19
C MET A 311 0.67 21.56 -2.71
N VAL A 312 1.26 20.41 -2.36
CA VAL A 312 1.37 19.93 -0.98
C VAL A 312 2.82 19.56 -0.72
N PHE A 313 3.46 20.27 0.20
CA PHE A 313 4.85 20.07 0.61
C PHE A 313 4.92 19.43 2.00
N PHE A 314 5.58 18.29 2.11
CA PHE A 314 5.64 17.47 3.33
C PHE A 314 6.91 17.75 4.14
N GLY A 315 6.86 17.46 5.45
CA GLY A 315 7.99 17.73 6.35
C GLY A 315 9.26 16.93 6.06
N ASN A 316 9.13 15.85 5.29
CA ASN A 316 10.26 15.08 4.78
C ASN A 316 10.81 15.63 3.46
N GLY A 317 10.44 16.85 3.05
CA GLY A 317 10.94 17.53 1.86
C GLY A 317 10.31 17.10 0.53
N ARG A 318 9.39 16.14 0.55
CA ARG A 318 8.61 15.73 -0.62
C ARG A 318 7.59 16.80 -1.00
N MET A 319 7.32 16.98 -2.30
CA MET A 319 6.25 17.85 -2.79
C MET A 319 5.36 17.12 -3.80
N ILE A 320 4.05 17.35 -3.75
CA ILE A 320 3.10 16.91 -4.77
C ILE A 320 2.54 18.15 -5.46
N ILE A 321 2.57 18.16 -6.79
CA ILE A 321 2.00 19.22 -7.62
C ILE A 321 0.83 18.62 -8.40
N HIS A 322 -0.37 19.14 -8.17
CA HIS A 322 -1.58 18.74 -8.86
C HIS A 322 -1.80 19.57 -10.14
N GLY A 323 -2.44 18.98 -11.15
CA GLY A 323 -2.71 19.55 -12.46
C GLY A 323 -1.63 19.30 -13.52
N ILE A 324 -0.60 18.51 -13.23
CA ILE A 324 0.51 18.26 -14.16
C ILE A 324 0.81 16.77 -14.34
N ARG A 325 1.24 16.39 -15.55
CA ARG A 325 1.65 15.01 -15.89
C ARG A 325 3.13 14.90 -16.27
N ASN A 326 3.81 16.03 -16.45
CA ASN A 326 5.18 16.09 -16.94
C ASN A 326 6.17 16.36 -15.80
N ILE A 327 7.12 15.45 -15.60
CA ILE A 327 8.18 15.57 -14.60
C ILE A 327 9.06 16.82 -14.82
N ALA A 328 9.37 17.17 -16.07
CA ALA A 328 10.20 18.34 -16.38
C ALA A 328 9.50 19.66 -16.01
N GLU A 329 8.18 19.72 -16.16
CA GLU A 329 7.38 20.85 -15.72
C GLU A 329 7.34 20.94 -14.19
N GLY A 330 7.14 19.81 -13.51
CA GLY A 330 7.22 19.74 -12.05
C GLY A 330 8.56 20.23 -11.51
N ARG A 331 9.68 19.84 -12.15
CA ARG A 331 11.03 20.34 -11.83
C ARG A 331 11.12 21.86 -11.92
N LYS A 332 10.62 22.43 -13.02
CA LYS A 332 10.65 23.88 -13.23
C LYS A 332 9.88 24.61 -12.13
N ILE A 333 8.70 24.12 -11.74
CA ILE A 333 7.89 24.69 -10.67
C ILE A 333 8.63 24.60 -9.32
N TYR A 334 9.22 23.45 -9.00
CA TYR A 334 10.00 23.27 -7.77
C TYR A 334 11.19 24.23 -7.69
N HIS A 335 11.94 24.38 -8.78
CA HIS A 335 13.04 25.36 -8.86
C HIS A 335 12.54 26.81 -8.82
N GLN A 336 11.32 27.12 -9.25
CA GLN A 336 10.78 28.47 -9.11
C GLN A 336 10.40 28.81 -7.66
N LEU A 337 9.99 27.81 -6.88
CA LEU A 337 9.63 27.96 -5.47
C LEU A 337 10.86 28.00 -4.57
N PHE A 338 11.81 27.13 -4.85
CA PHE A 338 12.92 26.84 -3.94
C PHE A 338 14.30 27.09 -4.55
N GLY A 339 14.41 27.37 -5.84
CA GLY A 339 15.68 27.59 -6.53
C GLY A 339 16.37 28.90 -6.19
#